data_AF-A0A6C0QSD3-F1
#
_entry.id   AF-A0A6C0QSD3-F1
#
_cell.length_a   1.000
_cell.length_b   1.000
_cell.length_c   1.000
_cell.angle_alpha   90.00
_cell.angle_beta   90.00
_cell.angle_gamma   90.00
#
_symmetry.space_group_name_H-M   'P 1'
#
loop_
_entity.id
_entity.type
_entity.pdbx_description
1 polymer ?
#
loop_
_entity_poly.entity_id
_entity_poly.type
_entity_poly.pdbx_seq_one_letter_code
_entity_poly.pdbx_strand_id
1 'polypeptide(L)'
;MDKSKLNTLALKAKLGCEESLWKIKAELIGEIHKISNHNWHSIRNEAKFEESCFTRIDSAVRAFDPRKGNFYNLAMFKINSCLKESRKRFSETPVVISLSEKRSEIELESTVIDDSAVIDDGLMVNEKIALLAEGDPRKEMILKLWASGIDETKYIARVIAKNCGGKISSNRTYTHRFRARCRKALA
;
A
#
# COMPACT_ATOMS: atom_id res chain seq x y z
N MET A 1 -8.12 -17.14 17.17
CA MET A 1 -8.85 -16.24 18.07
C MET A 1 -10.18 -16.88 18.44
N ASP A 2 -10.46 -17.07 19.74
CA ASP A 2 -11.69 -17.72 20.21
C ASP A 2 -12.87 -16.74 20.21
N LYS A 3 -13.82 -16.98 19.31
CA LYS A 3 -15.00 -16.13 19.11
C LYS A 3 -15.96 -16.15 20.31
N SER A 4 -16.03 -17.27 21.05
CA SER A 4 -16.91 -17.40 22.21
C SER A 4 -16.41 -16.52 23.35
N LYS A 5 -15.10 -16.58 23.63
CA LYS A 5 -14.44 -15.72 24.61
C LYS A 5 -14.62 -14.22 24.32
N LEU A 6 -14.51 -13.81 23.06
CA LEU A 6 -14.76 -12.41 22.67
C LEU A 6 -16.21 -11.98 22.91
N ASN A 7 -17.19 -12.85 22.67
CA ASN A 7 -18.59 -12.53 22.94
C ASN A 7 -18.82 -12.27 24.44
N THR A 8 -18.26 -13.13 25.31
CA THR A 8 -18.35 -12.94 26.77
C THR A 8 -17.68 -11.66 27.23
N LEU A 9 -16.49 -11.35 26.70
CA LEU A 9 -15.79 -10.10 27.00
C LEU A 9 -16.60 -8.88 26.53
N ALA A 10 -17.21 -8.95 25.34
CA ALA A 10 -18.02 -7.86 24.81
C ALA A 10 -19.26 -7.58 25.66
N LEU A 11 -19.91 -8.62 26.19
CA LEU A 11 -21.02 -8.46 27.13
C LEU A 11 -20.58 -7.80 28.44
N LYS A 12 -19.45 -8.24 29.02
CA LYS A 12 -18.88 -7.64 30.23
C LYS A 12 -18.50 -6.17 30.00
N ALA A 13 -17.87 -5.87 28.86
CA ALA A 13 -17.50 -4.51 28.49
C ALA A 13 -18.74 -3.62 28.27
N LYS A 14 -19.81 -4.16 27.70
CA LYS A 14 -21.09 -3.45 27.54
C LYS A 14 -21.75 -3.11 28.88
N LEU A 15 -21.56 -3.95 29.89
CA LEU A 15 -22.00 -3.70 31.28
C LEU A 15 -21.09 -2.71 32.04
N GLY A 16 -20.07 -2.14 31.40
CA GLY A 16 -19.18 -1.13 31.98
C GLY A 16 -17.83 -1.66 32.48
N CYS A 17 -17.48 -2.92 32.24
CA CYS A 17 -16.17 -3.45 32.63
C CYS A 17 -15.07 -2.95 31.67
N GLU A 18 -14.33 -1.91 32.09
CA GLU A 18 -13.23 -1.33 31.30
C GLU A 18 -12.12 -2.34 31.01
N GLU A 19 -11.79 -3.22 31.96
CA GLU A 19 -10.77 -4.26 31.76
C GLU A 19 -11.12 -5.20 30.60
N SER A 20 -12.41 -5.53 30.45
CA SER A 20 -12.89 -6.35 29.34
C SER A 20 -12.78 -5.61 28.01
N LEU A 21 -13.00 -4.29 28.01
CA LEU A 21 -12.83 -3.45 26.82
C LEU A 21 -11.37 -3.39 26.36
N TRP A 22 -10.44 -3.18 27.30
CA TRP A 22 -9.01 -3.19 27.01
C TRP A 22 -8.53 -4.54 26.46
N LYS A 23 -8.99 -5.66 27.05
CA LYS A 23 -8.70 -7.01 26.54
C LYS A 23 -9.19 -7.20 25.09
N ILE A 24 -10.38 -6.71 24.75
CA ILE A 24 -10.89 -6.76 23.38
C ILE A 24 -10.00 -5.94 22.42
N LYS A 25 -9.64 -4.71 22.80
CA LYS A 25 -8.77 -3.86 21.98
C LYS A 25 -7.41 -4.52 21.75
N ALA A 26 -6.82 -5.11 22.80
CA ALA A 26 -5.55 -5.82 22.72
C ALA A 26 -5.60 -7.06 21.82
N GLU A 27 -6.71 -7.80 21.81
CA GLU A 27 -6.88 -8.96 20.91
C GLU A 27 -7.04 -8.53 19.44
N LEU A 28 -7.67 -7.38 19.19
CA LEU A 28 -7.94 -6.88 17.83
C LEU A 28 -6.83 -6.00 17.25
N ILE A 29 -5.89 -5.51 18.07
CA ILE A 29 -4.84 -4.58 17.63
C ILE A 29 -3.97 -5.18 16.51
N GLY A 30 -3.67 -6.47 16.58
CA GLY A 30 -2.88 -7.16 15.56
C GLY A 30 -3.58 -7.15 14.19
N GLU A 31 -4.90 -7.31 14.16
CA GLU A 31 -5.69 -7.25 12.93
C GLU A 31 -5.80 -5.82 12.41
N ILE A 32 -5.95 -4.83 13.30
CA ILE A 32 -5.94 -3.40 12.92
C ILE A 32 -4.60 -3.05 12.26
N HIS A 33 -3.47 -3.43 12.85
CA HIS A 33 -2.16 -3.16 12.28
C HIS A 33 -1.93 -3.88 10.96
N LYS A 34 -2.37 -5.14 10.81
CA LYS A 34 -2.33 -5.84 9.52
C LYS A 34 -3.12 -5.08 8.45
N ILE A 35 -4.33 -4.62 8.77
CA ILE A 35 -5.16 -3.85 7.85
C ILE A 35 -4.51 -2.51 7.52
N SER A 36 -4.05 -1.79 8.53
CA SER A 36 -3.36 -0.50 8.41
C SER A 36 -2.15 -0.63 7.49
N ASN A 37 -1.23 -1.56 7.80
CA ASN A 37 -0.02 -1.81 7.03
C ASN A 37 -0.30 -2.39 5.63
N HIS A 38 -1.35 -3.18 5.44
CA HIS A 38 -1.72 -3.64 4.09
C HIS A 38 -2.29 -2.51 3.23
N ASN A 39 -3.01 -1.57 3.86
CA ASN A 39 -3.71 -0.48 3.17
C ASN A 39 -3.02 0.87 3.27
N TRP A 40 -1.81 0.95 3.85
CA TRP A 40 -1.08 2.19 4.17
C TRP A 40 -1.08 3.21 3.02
N HIS A 41 -0.86 2.73 1.79
CA HIS A 41 -0.83 3.53 0.56
C HIS A 41 -2.16 4.24 0.21
N SER A 42 -3.27 3.80 0.77
CA SER A 42 -4.64 4.26 0.50
C SER A 42 -5.22 5.07 1.66
N ILE A 43 -4.62 4.94 2.84
CA ILE A 43 -5.00 5.63 4.07
C ILE A 43 -4.22 6.94 4.14
N ARG A 44 -4.91 8.07 4.38
CA ARG A 44 -4.25 9.39 4.44
C ARG A 44 -3.30 9.53 5.64
N ASN A 45 -3.69 8.98 6.77
CA ASN A 45 -2.95 9.02 8.03
C ASN A 45 -3.24 7.72 8.79
N GLU A 46 -2.22 6.86 8.89
CA GLU A 46 -2.32 5.54 9.52
C GLU A 46 -2.66 5.65 11.00
N ALA A 47 -1.97 6.51 11.75
CA ALA A 47 -2.23 6.72 13.18
C ALA A 47 -3.69 7.13 13.45
N LYS A 48 -4.22 8.08 12.66
CA LYS A 48 -5.62 8.51 12.77
C LYS A 48 -6.61 7.41 12.39
N PHE A 49 -6.26 6.55 11.44
CA PHE A 49 -7.08 5.39 11.08
C PHE A 49 -7.12 4.37 12.21
N GLU A 50 -5.97 4.03 12.80
CA GLU A 50 -5.87 3.08 13.91
C GLU A 50 -6.61 3.57 15.15
N GLU A 51 -6.45 4.85 15.51
CA GLU A 51 -7.22 5.50 16.58
C GLU A 51 -8.74 5.42 16.30
N SER A 52 -9.15 5.71 15.06
CA SER A 52 -10.55 5.59 14.66
C SER A 52 -11.07 4.15 14.77
N CYS A 53 -10.24 3.14 14.48
CA CYS A 53 -10.62 1.74 14.65
C CYS A 53 -10.93 1.39 16.11
N PHE A 54 -10.17 1.90 17.08
CA PHE A 54 -10.46 1.69 18.50
C PHE A 54 -11.80 2.32 18.91
N THR A 55 -12.10 3.53 18.45
CA THR A 55 -13.40 4.18 18.68
C THR A 55 -14.56 3.40 18.04
N ARG A 56 -14.31 2.75 16.91
CA ARG A 56 -15.28 1.88 16.23
C ARG A 56 -15.50 0.56 16.97
N ILE A 57 -14.47 0.03 17.64
CA ILE A 57 -14.60 -1.11 18.56
C ILE A 57 -15.46 -0.73 19.76
N ASP A 58 -15.25 0.44 20.36
CA ASP A 58 -16.09 0.93 21.47
C ASP A 58 -17.57 1.02 21.06
N SER A 59 -17.81 1.54 19.85
CA SER A 59 -19.15 1.59 19.27
C SER A 59 -19.73 0.20 19.00
N ALA A 60 -18.91 -0.76 18.58
CA ALA A 60 -19.31 -2.14 18.37
C ALA A 60 -19.71 -2.83 19.68
N VAL A 61 -18.99 -2.58 20.78
CA VAL A 61 -19.32 -3.11 22.11
C VAL A 61 -20.68 -2.59 22.58
N ARG A 62 -20.94 -1.29 22.44
CA ARG A 62 -22.24 -0.68 22.80
C ARG A 62 -23.39 -1.29 21.98
N ALA A 63 -23.17 -1.53 20.70
CA ALA A 63 -24.16 -2.08 19.78
C ALA A 63 -24.28 -3.61 19.80
N PHE A 64 -23.41 -4.31 20.55
CA PHE A 64 -23.35 -5.78 20.49
C PHE A 64 -24.61 -6.42 21.04
N ASP A 65 -25.15 -7.37 20.29
CA ASP A 65 -26.30 -8.20 20.63
C ASP A 65 -25.99 -9.66 20.25
N PRO A 66 -25.86 -10.57 21.23
CA PRO A 66 -25.57 -11.99 20.98
C PRO A 66 -26.58 -12.68 20.07
N ARG A 67 -27.83 -12.20 20.01
CA ARG A 67 -28.88 -12.79 19.15
C ARG A 67 -28.64 -12.52 17.67
N LYS A 68 -27.91 -11.44 17.34
CA LYS A 68 -27.64 -11.00 15.96
C LYS A 68 -26.36 -11.60 15.38
N GLY A 69 -25.55 -12.28 16.19
CA GLY A 69 -24.34 -12.96 15.75
C GLY A 69 -23.17 -12.77 16.70
N ASN A 70 -21.96 -13.10 16.22
CA ASN A 70 -20.74 -12.97 17.01
C ASN A 70 -20.15 -11.55 16.95
N PHE A 71 -19.48 -11.17 18.03
CA PHE A 71 -18.89 -9.85 18.22
C PHE A 71 -17.76 -9.58 17.23
N TYR A 72 -16.93 -10.57 16.94
CA TYR A 72 -15.81 -10.41 16.02
C TYR A 72 -16.24 -9.91 14.64
N ASN A 73 -17.28 -10.51 14.06
CA ASN A 73 -17.82 -10.10 12.77
C ASN A 73 -18.34 -8.66 12.81
N LEU A 74 -19.02 -8.26 13.90
CA LEU A 74 -19.49 -6.88 14.09
C LEU A 74 -18.31 -5.90 14.18
N ALA A 75 -17.28 -6.24 14.97
CA ALA A 75 -16.08 -5.42 15.13
C ALA A 75 -15.33 -5.27 13.80
N MET A 76 -15.08 -6.37 13.08
CA MET A 76 -14.43 -6.36 11.78
C MET A 76 -15.25 -5.60 10.73
N PHE A 77 -16.57 -5.71 10.75
CA PHE A 77 -17.44 -4.91 9.87
C PHE A 77 -17.27 -3.40 10.12
N LYS A 78 -17.19 -2.98 11.38
CA LYS A 78 -16.97 -1.58 11.76
C LYS A 78 -15.56 -1.10 11.41
N ILE A 79 -14.53 -1.92 11.61
CA ILE A 79 -13.14 -1.64 11.21
C ILE A 79 -13.03 -1.49 9.68
N ASN A 80 -13.61 -2.41 8.91
CA ASN A 80 -13.60 -2.33 7.44
C ASN A 80 -14.40 -1.14 6.91
N SER A 81 -15.48 -0.74 7.59
CA SER A 81 -16.20 0.49 7.26
C SER A 81 -15.34 1.73 7.52
N CYS A 82 -14.61 1.76 8.64
CA CYS A 82 -13.62 2.80 8.94
C CYS A 82 -12.54 2.88 7.86
N LEU A 83 -12.10 1.73 7.35
CA LEU A 83 -11.14 1.66 6.25
C LEU A 83 -11.71 2.32 4.99
N LYS A 84 -12.95 1.98 4.59
CA LYS A 84 -13.61 2.60 3.44
C LYS A 84 -13.73 4.13 3.56
N GLU A 85 -14.00 4.64 4.75
CA GLU A 85 -14.07 6.08 5.02
C GLU A 85 -12.68 6.75 5.00
N SER A 86 -11.65 6.04 5.47
CA SER A 86 -10.27 6.53 5.54
C SER A 86 -9.53 6.46 4.20
N ARG A 87 -9.99 5.59 3.28
CA ARG A 87 -9.54 5.54 1.89
C ARG A 87 -9.90 6.86 1.24
N LYS A 88 -8.89 7.52 0.65
CA LYS A 88 -9.03 8.82 -0.02
C LYS A 88 -10.35 8.89 -0.80
N ARG A 89 -11.31 9.71 -0.33
CA ARG A 89 -12.34 10.24 -1.22
C ARG A 89 -11.59 11.13 -2.22
N PHE A 90 -11.20 10.58 -3.36
CA PHE A 90 -11.03 11.35 -4.58
C PHE A 90 -12.43 11.78 -5.02
N SER A 91 -13.02 12.72 -4.28
CA SER A 91 -14.15 13.51 -4.75
C SER A 91 -13.73 14.98 -4.72
N GLU A 92 -12.57 15.28 -5.29
CA GLU A 92 -12.47 16.46 -6.12
C GLU A 92 -12.70 15.93 -7.52
N THR A 93 -13.84 16.29 -8.10
CA THR A 93 -14.14 16.17 -9.53
C THR A 93 -12.86 16.35 -10.35
N PRO A 94 -12.51 15.43 -11.26
CA PRO A 94 -11.33 15.62 -12.09
C PRO A 94 -11.55 16.90 -12.91
N VAL A 95 -10.75 17.93 -12.64
CA VAL A 95 -10.63 19.07 -13.55
C VAL A 95 -9.96 18.50 -14.79
N VAL A 96 -10.75 18.29 -15.83
CA VAL A 96 -10.27 17.86 -17.14
C VAL A 96 -9.47 19.01 -17.71
N ILE A 97 -8.15 18.98 -17.53
CA ILE A 97 -7.24 19.80 -18.33
C ILE A 97 -7.09 19.08 -19.66
N SER A 98 -7.88 19.51 -20.64
CA SER A 98 -7.71 19.12 -22.03
C SER A 98 -6.37 19.67 -22.53
N LEU A 99 -5.37 18.79 -22.68
CA LEU A 99 -4.16 19.09 -23.42
C LEU A 99 -4.31 18.49 -24.82
N SER A 100 -4.62 19.39 -25.75
CA SER A 100 -4.65 19.17 -27.19
C SER A 100 -3.29 18.69 -27.72
N GLU A 101 -3.33 17.62 -28.53
CA GLU A 101 -2.48 17.26 -29.69
C GLU A 101 -0.97 17.65 -29.65
N LYS A 102 0.02 16.79 -29.97
CA LYS A 102 0.17 16.03 -31.24
C LYS A 102 1.49 15.21 -31.27
N ARG A 103 1.48 14.18 -32.14
CA ARG A 103 2.61 13.47 -32.83
C ARG A 103 3.40 12.44 -32.00
N SER A 104 3.76 11.26 -32.52
CA SER A 104 3.78 10.74 -33.91
C SER A 104 3.80 9.20 -33.89
N GLU A 105 3.15 8.58 -34.86
CA GLU A 105 3.31 7.16 -35.22
C GLU A 105 4.77 6.88 -35.62
N ILE A 106 5.32 5.78 -35.12
CA ILE A 106 6.54 5.16 -35.64
C ILE A 106 6.18 3.70 -35.90
N GLU A 107 6.08 3.36 -37.18
CA GLU A 107 6.08 1.97 -37.67
C GLU A 107 7.43 1.34 -37.35
N LEU A 108 7.41 0.15 -36.76
CA LEU A 108 8.61 -0.66 -36.56
C LEU A 108 8.47 -1.92 -37.42
N GLU A 109 9.18 -1.93 -38.55
CA GLU A 109 9.36 -3.12 -39.38
C GLU A 109 10.03 -4.24 -38.58
N SER A 110 9.43 -5.43 -38.63
CA SER A 110 9.98 -6.64 -38.05
C SER A 110 11.03 -7.26 -38.98
N THR A 111 12.26 -7.39 -38.52
CA THR A 111 13.21 -8.38 -39.04
C THR A 111 13.42 -9.47 -37.99
N VAL A 112 12.94 -10.66 -38.32
CA VAL A 112 13.15 -11.88 -37.53
C VAL A 112 14.59 -12.34 -37.78
N ILE A 113 15.40 -12.35 -36.73
CA ILE A 113 16.63 -13.14 -36.68
C ILE A 113 16.49 -14.07 -35.48
N ASP A 114 16.20 -15.33 -35.80
CA ASP A 114 16.23 -16.47 -34.90
C ASP A 114 17.70 -16.92 -34.77
N ASP A 115 18.29 -16.63 -33.61
CA ASP A 115 19.48 -17.33 -33.14
C ASP A 115 19.21 -17.78 -31.71
N SER A 116 19.14 -19.10 -31.54
CA SER A 116 18.98 -19.80 -30.28
C SER A 116 19.99 -19.33 -29.23
N ALA A 117 19.54 -18.49 -28.31
CA ALA A 117 20.24 -18.23 -27.05
C ALA A 117 19.39 -18.80 -25.93
N VAL A 118 20.00 -19.65 -25.10
CA VAL A 118 19.46 -20.02 -23.80
C VAL A 118 19.31 -18.71 -23.02
N ILE A 119 18.09 -18.16 -23.01
CA ILE A 119 17.80 -16.92 -22.31
C ILE A 119 17.93 -17.24 -20.83
N ASP A 120 19.05 -16.80 -20.24
CA ASP A 120 19.19 -16.76 -18.80
C ASP A 120 18.00 -15.95 -18.27
N ASP A 121 17.17 -16.57 -17.44
CA ASP A 121 16.01 -15.91 -16.83
C ASP A 121 16.42 -14.58 -16.17
N GLY A 122 17.67 -14.46 -15.71
CA GLY A 122 18.26 -13.22 -15.20
C GLY A 122 18.46 -12.13 -16.25
N LEU A 123 18.80 -12.47 -17.49
CA LEU A 123 18.97 -11.52 -18.60
C LEU A 123 17.61 -10.92 -19.01
N MET A 124 16.57 -11.75 -19.13
CA MET A 124 15.21 -11.29 -19.44
C MET A 124 14.64 -10.38 -18.33
N VAL A 125 14.94 -10.67 -17.06
CA VAL A 125 14.58 -9.83 -15.91
C VAL A 125 15.23 -8.44 -16.02
N ASN A 126 16.52 -8.38 -16.36
CA ASN A 126 17.25 -7.12 -16.49
C ASN A 126 16.75 -6.28 -17.66
N GLU A 127 16.46 -6.90 -18.82
CA GLU A 127 15.89 -6.22 -19.98
C GLU A 127 14.50 -5.64 -19.67
N LYS A 128 13.62 -6.41 -19.04
CA LYS A 128 12.29 -5.93 -18.60
C LYS A 128 12.38 -4.74 -17.65
N ILE A 129 13.32 -4.77 -16.71
CA ILE A 129 13.54 -3.65 -15.78
C ILE A 129 14.14 -2.44 -16.49
N ALA A 130 15.07 -2.63 -17.42
CA ALA A 130 15.68 -1.56 -18.21
C ALA A 130 14.63 -0.83 -19.06
N LEU A 131 13.74 -1.56 -19.74
CA LEU A 131 12.61 -1.00 -20.49
C LEU A 131 11.65 -0.19 -19.60
N LEU A 132 11.44 -0.60 -18.34
CA LEU A 132 10.61 0.16 -17.40
C LEU A 132 11.24 1.49 -16.95
N ALA A 133 12.57 1.59 -17.04
CA ALA A 133 13.34 2.78 -16.69
C ALA A 133 13.57 3.73 -17.87
N GLU A 134 13.50 3.23 -19.10
CA GLU A 134 13.78 3.97 -20.33
C GLU A 134 13.04 5.31 -20.38
N GLY A 135 13.80 6.38 -20.64
CA GLY A 135 13.26 7.74 -20.79
C GLY A 135 12.90 8.46 -19.49
N ASP A 136 13.06 7.83 -18.31
CA ASP A 136 12.95 8.52 -17.02
C ASP A 136 14.31 8.61 -16.31
N PRO A 137 14.93 9.81 -16.25
CA PRO A 137 16.27 9.98 -15.70
C PRO A 137 16.38 9.58 -14.21
N ARG A 138 15.27 9.59 -13.46
CA ARG A 138 15.27 9.15 -12.06
C ARG A 138 15.31 7.63 -11.96
N LYS A 139 14.61 6.91 -12.84
CA LYS A 139 14.59 5.44 -12.84
C LYS A 139 15.92 4.89 -13.32
N GLU A 140 16.50 5.47 -14.37
CA GLU A 140 17.83 5.10 -14.85
C GLU A 140 18.89 5.28 -13.76
N MET A 141 18.83 6.38 -13.01
CA MET A 141 19.73 6.61 -11.87
C MET A 141 19.54 5.57 -10.76
N ILE A 142 18.29 5.16 -10.47
CA ILE A 142 18.00 4.09 -9.51
C ILE A 142 18.62 2.77 -9.98
N LEU A 143 18.47 2.40 -11.25
CA LEU A 143 19.03 1.17 -11.80
C LEU A 143 20.56 1.18 -11.76
N LYS A 144 21.21 2.29 -12.12
CA LYS A 144 22.67 2.44 -12.02
C LYS A 144 23.16 2.23 -10.58
N LEU A 145 22.47 2.78 -9.59
CA LEU A 145 22.83 2.61 -8.18
C LEU A 145 22.62 1.17 -7.70
N TRP A 146 21.52 0.51 -8.10
CA TRP A 146 21.28 -0.90 -7.79
C TRP A 146 22.32 -1.81 -8.44
N ALA A 147 22.69 -1.56 -9.70
CA ALA A 147 23.74 -2.31 -10.40
C ALA A 147 25.10 -2.17 -9.71
N SER A 148 25.38 -1.03 -9.09
CA SER A 148 26.57 -0.81 -8.24
C SER A 148 26.45 -1.41 -6.83
N GLY A 149 25.40 -2.19 -6.53
CA GLY A 149 25.18 -2.83 -5.23
C GLY A 149 24.60 -1.90 -4.15
N ILE A 150 24.19 -0.68 -4.48
CA ILE A 150 23.65 0.29 -3.52
C ILE A 150 22.12 0.20 -3.53
N ASP A 151 21.54 -0.42 -2.50
CA ASP A 151 20.09 -0.62 -2.39
C ASP A 151 19.38 0.28 -1.36
N GLU A 152 20.15 1.05 -0.58
CA GLU A 152 19.63 1.92 0.49
C GLU A 152 18.81 3.09 -0.09
N THR A 153 17.49 3.02 0.06
CA THR A 153 16.55 4.02 -0.49
C THR A 153 16.82 5.45 -0.05
N LYS A 154 17.33 5.67 1.18
CA LYS A 154 17.64 7.01 1.68
C LYS A 154 18.85 7.62 0.96
N TYR A 155 19.85 6.81 0.66
CA TYR A 155 21.00 7.22 -0.13
C TYR A 155 20.58 7.50 -1.58
N ILE A 156 19.87 6.56 -2.21
CA ILE A 156 19.35 6.68 -3.58
C ILE A 156 18.54 7.98 -3.74
N ALA A 157 17.63 8.26 -2.82
CA ALA A 157 16.79 9.47 -2.89
C ALA A 157 17.58 10.78 -2.74
N ARG A 158 18.70 10.78 -1.99
CA ARG A 158 19.60 11.93 -1.92
C ARG A 158 20.31 12.15 -3.25
N VAL A 159 20.80 11.08 -3.88
CA VAL A 159 21.47 11.15 -5.19
C VAL A 159 20.49 11.63 -6.26
N ILE A 160 19.26 11.11 -6.29
CA ILE A 160 18.21 11.58 -7.21
C ILE A 160 17.86 13.04 -6.95
N ALA A 161 17.72 13.46 -5.69
CA ALA A 161 17.42 14.87 -5.39
C ALA A 161 18.54 15.82 -5.86
N LYS A 162 19.80 15.39 -5.75
CA LYS A 162 20.96 16.16 -6.20
C LYS A 162 21.03 16.24 -7.73
N ASN A 163 20.77 15.15 -8.45
CA ASN A 163 20.98 15.06 -9.90
C ASN A 163 19.74 15.37 -10.74
N CYS A 164 18.55 15.09 -10.22
CA CYS A 164 17.27 15.22 -10.94
C CYS A 164 16.30 16.21 -10.26
N GLY A 165 16.69 16.78 -9.11
CA GLY A 165 15.88 17.73 -8.36
C GLY A 165 14.76 17.11 -7.51
N GLY A 166 13.98 17.98 -6.87
CA GLY A 166 12.87 17.62 -6.01
C GLY A 166 13.24 17.32 -4.55
N LYS A 167 12.22 17.08 -3.72
CA LYS A 167 12.39 16.79 -2.28
C LYS A 167 12.86 15.35 -2.07
N ILE A 168 13.81 15.14 -1.15
CA ILE A 168 14.31 13.80 -0.78
C ILE A 168 13.16 12.86 -0.39
N SER A 169 12.17 13.32 0.38
CA SER A 169 11.00 12.51 0.76
C SER A 169 10.15 12.05 -0.43
N SER A 170 9.99 12.93 -1.43
CA SER A 170 9.32 12.61 -2.69
C SER A 170 10.12 11.57 -3.48
N ASN A 171 11.44 11.73 -3.58
CA ASN A 171 12.31 10.80 -4.27
C ASN A 171 12.40 9.43 -3.58
N ARG A 172 12.35 9.36 -2.23
CA ARG A 172 12.21 8.08 -1.51
C ARG A 172 10.93 7.35 -1.92
N THR A 173 9.81 8.08 -1.94
CA THR A 173 8.52 7.54 -2.36
C THR A 173 8.57 7.07 -3.81
N TYR A 174 9.22 7.83 -4.68
CA TYR A 174 9.43 7.51 -6.08
C TYR A 174 10.22 6.19 -6.24
N THR A 175 11.34 6.03 -5.54
CA THR A 175 12.16 4.81 -5.56
C THR A 175 11.38 3.58 -5.07
N HIS A 176 10.58 3.71 -4.00
CA HIS A 176 9.73 2.61 -3.51
C HIS A 176 8.68 2.18 -4.54
N ARG A 177 8.02 3.15 -5.20
CA ARG A 177 7.03 2.87 -6.25
C ARG A 177 7.67 2.19 -7.45
N PHE A 178 8.83 2.66 -7.86
CA PHE A 178 9.56 2.06 -8.97
C PHE A 178 9.98 0.61 -8.65
N ARG A 179 10.46 0.35 -7.43
CA ARG A 179 10.79 -1.02 -6.97
C ARG A 179 9.56 -1.93 -6.94
N ALA A 180 8.41 -1.43 -6.49
CA ALA A 180 7.15 -2.18 -6.51
C ALA A 180 6.69 -2.48 -7.94
N ARG A 181 6.85 -1.54 -8.87
CA ARG A 181 6.53 -1.72 -10.29
C ARG A 181 7.43 -2.75 -10.94
N CYS A 182 8.73 -2.74 -10.63
CA CYS A 182 9.67 -3.78 -11.08
C CYS A 182 9.23 -5.15 -10.56
N ARG A 183 8.98 -5.30 -9.25
CA ARG A 183 8.50 -6.57 -8.68
C ARG A 183 7.24 -7.12 -9.33
N LYS A 184 6.28 -6.24 -9.67
CA LYS A 184 5.05 -6.64 -10.35
C LYS A 184 5.28 -7.09 -11.80
N ALA A 185 6.28 -6.53 -12.48
CA ALA A 185 6.60 -6.89 -13.86
C ALA A 185 7.43 -8.18 -13.99
N LEU A 186 7.99 -8.65 -12.87
CA LEU A 186 8.78 -9.88 -12.78
C LEU A 186 8.00 -11.05 -12.17
N ALA A 187 6.77 -10.81 -11.71
CA ALA A 187 5.85 -11.82 -11.20
C ALA A 187 4.91 -12.30 -12.31
#